data_AF-A0A8T4KQS5-F1
#
_entry.id   AF-A0A8T4KQS5-F1
#
_cell.length_a   1.000
_cell.length_b   1.000
_cell.length_c   1.000
_cell.angle_alpha   90.00
_cell.angle_beta   90.00
_cell.angle_gamma   90.00
#
_symmetry.space_group_name_H-M   'P 1'
#
loop_
_entity.id
_entity.type
_entity.pdbx_description
1 polymer ?
#
loop_
_entity_poly.entity_id
_entity_poly.type
_entity_poly.pdbx_seq_one_letter_code
_entity_poly.pdbx_strand_id
1 'polypeptide(L)'
;MNITLSVSGELETLVKSHRQIKWTEIAREAIRTEAERMKKLEILQKYMERAPITQEEWEWMDIIDWHPVDELQYKKSFIEKSL
;
A
#
# COMPACT_ATOMS: atom_id res chain seq x y z
N MET A 1 1.87 -18.96 -11.05
CA MET A 1 3.24 -18.70 -10.56
C MET A 1 3.32 -19.18 -9.12
N ASN A 2 4.32 -20.00 -8.77
CA ASN A 2 4.54 -20.46 -7.40
C ASN A 2 5.75 -19.75 -6.82
N ILE A 3 5.61 -19.20 -5.61
CA ILE A 3 6.68 -18.49 -4.89
C ILE A 3 6.97 -19.29 -3.62
N THR A 4 8.23 -19.66 -3.41
CA THR A 4 8.70 -20.30 -2.18
C THR A 4 9.51 -19.29 -1.39
N LEU A 5 9.12 -19.04 -0.14
CA LEU A 5 9.80 -18.08 0.74
C LEU A 5 10.37 -18.81 1.95
N SER A 6 11.63 -18.55 2.27
CA SER A 6 12.23 -18.98 3.54
C SER A 6 11.77 -18.05 4.65
N VAL A 7 11.26 -18.62 5.74
CA VAL A 7 10.68 -17.87 6.85
C VAL A 7 11.53 -18.05 8.11
N SER A 8 11.63 -17.02 8.96
CA SER A 8 12.35 -17.12 10.24
C SER A 8 11.60 -18.02 11.24
N GLY A 9 12.34 -18.62 12.19
CA GLY A 9 11.81 -19.67 13.07
C GLY A 9 10.60 -19.28 13.92
N GLU A 10 10.48 -18.02 14.33
CA GLU A 10 9.31 -17.51 15.06
C GLU A 10 8.04 -17.55 14.19
N LEU A 11 8.14 -17.13 12.93
CA LEU A 11 7.00 -17.14 12.02
C LEU A 11 6.66 -18.58 11.59
N GLU A 12 7.66 -19.45 11.44
CA GLU A 12 7.44 -20.88 11.17
C GLU A 12 6.66 -21.55 12.30
N THR A 13 6.99 -21.28 13.57
CA THR A 13 6.26 -21.82 14.72
C THR A 13 4.83 -21.28 14.83
N LEU A 14 4.61 -20.00 14.52
CA LEU A 14 3.27 -19.40 14.44
C LEU A 14 2.40 -20.02 13.33
N VAL A 15 2.99 -20.22 12.15
CA VAL A 15 2.30 -20.86 11.01
C VAL A 15 1.95 -22.31 11.32
N LYS A 16 2.87 -23.05 11.94
CA LYS A 16 2.65 -24.46 12.33
C LYS A 16 1.62 -24.62 13.46
N SER A 17 1.54 -23.68 14.40
CA SER A 17 0.58 -23.75 15.51
C SER A 17 -0.86 -23.50 15.06
N HIS A 18 -1.08 -22.71 14.01
CA HIS A 18 -2.41 -22.37 13.52
C HIS A 18 -2.68 -22.98 12.14
N ARG A 19 -2.75 -24.32 12.08
CA ARG A 19 -3.01 -25.09 10.83
C ARG A 19 -4.38 -24.85 10.19
N GLN A 20 -5.34 -24.31 10.95
CA GLN A 20 -6.69 -24.02 10.45
C GLN A 20 -6.71 -22.78 9.53
N ILE A 21 -5.65 -21.96 9.58
CA ILE A 21 -5.54 -20.74 8.80
C ILE A 21 -5.02 -21.08 7.39
N LYS A 22 -5.66 -20.51 6.37
CA LYS A 22 -5.19 -20.55 4.99
C LYS A 22 -4.08 -19.53 4.78
N TRP A 23 -2.87 -19.87 5.23
CA TRP A 23 -1.69 -19.00 5.14
C TRP A 23 -1.35 -18.53 3.73
N THR A 24 -1.69 -19.32 2.71
CA THR A 24 -1.53 -18.90 1.31
C THR A 24 -2.39 -17.68 0.97
N GLU A 25 -3.59 -17.58 1.54
CA GLU A 25 -4.48 -16.45 1.29
C GLU A 25 -4.02 -15.20 2.04
N ILE A 26 -3.59 -15.37 3.29
CA ILE A 26 -2.97 -14.28 4.07
C ILE A 26 -1.73 -13.74 3.36
N ALA A 27 -0.85 -14.63 2.87
CA ALA A 27 0.33 -14.22 2.16
C ALA A 27 0.00 -13.46 0.86
N ARG A 28 -1.02 -13.90 0.11
CA ARG A 28 -1.47 -13.18 -1.10
C ARG A 28 -1.98 -11.79 -0.78
N GLU A 29 -2.80 -11.68 0.26
CA GLU A 29 -3.36 -10.39 0.66
C GLU A 29 -2.26 -9.45 1.14
N ALA A 30 -1.36 -9.93 2.01
CA ALA A 30 -0.23 -9.15 2.50
C ALA A 30 0.67 -8.65 1.35
N ILE A 31 0.98 -9.51 0.37
CA ILE A 31 1.77 -9.11 -0.80
C ILE A 31 1.02 -8.05 -1.62
N ARG A 32 -0.29 -8.21 -1.83
CA ARG A 32 -1.10 -7.24 -2.57
C ARG A 32 -1.12 -5.89 -1.88
N THR A 33 -1.48 -5.86 -0.59
CA THR A 33 -1.56 -4.64 0.21
C THR A 33 -0.21 -3.91 0.22
N GLU A 34 0.88 -4.65 0.38
CA GLU A 34 2.21 -4.05 0.41
C GLU A 34 2.64 -3.53 -0.96
N ALA A 35 2.33 -4.24 -2.05
CA ALA A 35 2.58 -3.77 -3.41
C ALA A 35 1.77 -2.49 -3.74
N GLU A 36 0.51 -2.44 -3.32
CA GLU A 36 -0.32 -1.24 -3.44
C GLU A 36 0.27 -0.08 -2.65
N ARG A 37 0.69 -0.32 -1.40
CA ARG A 37 1.36 0.69 -0.55
C ARG A 37 2.62 1.25 -1.21
N MET A 38 3.46 0.39 -1.77
CA MET A 38 4.67 0.81 -2.48
C MET A 38 4.34 1.67 -3.70
N LYS A 39 3.34 1.27 -4.51
CA LYS A 39 2.89 2.06 -5.66
C LYS A 39 2.31 3.42 -5.26
N LYS A 40 1.53 3.48 -4.17
CA LYS A 40 1.06 4.76 -3.60
C LYS A 40 2.23 5.68 -3.25
N LEU A 41 3.28 5.16 -2.61
CA LEU A 41 4.47 5.93 -2.25
C LEU A 41 5.23 6.46 -3.47
N GLU A 42 5.39 5.64 -4.51
CA GLU A 42 6.04 6.07 -5.76
C GLU A 42 5.27 7.21 -6.43
N ILE A 43 3.94 7.09 -6.52
CA ILE A 43 3.08 8.12 -7.12
C ILE A 43 3.06 9.37 -6.24
N LEU A 44 3.00 9.22 -4.92
CA LEU A 44 3.06 10.35 -3.98
C LEU A 44 4.39 11.10 -4.10
N GLN A 45 5.51 10.39 -4.23
CA GLN A 45 6.82 11.00 -4.44
C GLN A 45 6.84 11.80 -5.75
N LYS A 46 6.38 11.21 -6.87
CA LYS A 46 6.24 11.92 -8.15
C LYS A 46 5.37 13.17 -8.02
N TYR A 47 4.25 13.06 -7.31
CA TYR A 47 3.35 14.18 -7.05
C TYR A 47 4.04 15.31 -6.25
N MET A 48 4.78 14.96 -5.20
CA MET A 48 5.55 15.92 -4.39
C MET A 48 6.66 16.61 -5.20
N GLU A 49 7.33 15.86 -6.07
CA GLU A 49 8.40 16.36 -6.96
C GLU A 49 7.86 17.08 -8.19
N ARG A 50 6.53 17.14 -8.38
CA ARG A 50 5.84 17.65 -9.58
C ARG A 50 6.32 16.96 -10.87
N ALA A 51 6.75 15.71 -10.75
CA ALA A 51 7.11 14.86 -11.87
C ALA A 51 5.82 14.39 -12.60
N PRO A 52 5.91 14.07 -13.90
CA PRO A 52 4.77 13.57 -14.66
C PRO A 52 4.31 12.21 -14.12
N ILE A 53 3.01 12.11 -13.82
CA ILE A 53 2.32 10.86 -13.52
C ILE A 53 1.82 10.27 -14.83
N THR A 54 2.06 8.98 -15.08
CA THR A 54 1.68 8.32 -16.33
C THR A 54 0.17 8.04 -16.39
N GLN A 55 -0.35 7.83 -17.59
CA GLN A 55 -1.77 7.46 -17.78
C GLN A 55 -2.13 6.18 -17.02
N GLU A 56 -1.24 5.18 -17.02
CA GLU A 56 -1.44 3.92 -16.28
C GLU A 56 -1.51 4.14 -14.75
N GLU A 57 -0.77 5.12 -14.24
CA GLU A 57 -0.83 5.51 -12.83
C GLU A 57 -2.14 6.21 -12.49
N TRP A 58 -2.65 7.06 -13.39
CA TRP A 58 -3.99 7.67 -13.27
C TRP A 58 -5.10 6.62 -13.27
N GLU A 59 -5.12 5.73 -14.25
CA GLU A 59 -6.11 4.65 -14.33
C GLU A 59 -6.06 3.75 -13.10
N TRP A 60 -4.87 3.50 -12.58
CA TRP A 60 -4.72 2.72 -11.36
C TRP A 60 -5.30 3.44 -10.13
N MET A 61 -5.03 4.74 -9.97
CA MET A 61 -5.60 5.56 -8.90
C MET A 61 -7.14 5.56 -8.92
N ASP A 62 -7.73 5.63 -10.12
CA ASP A 62 -9.19 5.56 -10.30
C ASP A 62 -9.75 4.19 -9.91
N ILE A 63 -9.05 3.10 -10.25
CA ILE A 63 -9.49 1.73 -9.90
C ILE A 63 -9.53 1.51 -8.39
N ILE A 64 -8.55 2.08 -7.67
CA ILE A 64 -8.43 1.89 -6.22
C ILE A 64 -9.07 3.01 -5.39
N ASP A 65 -9.74 3.96 -6.04
CA ASP A 65 -10.40 5.12 -5.43
C ASP A 65 -9.48 5.88 -4.44
N TRP A 66 -8.27 6.22 -4.88
CA TRP A 66 -7.27 6.90 -4.06
C TRP A 66 -6.49 7.95 -4.84
N HIS A 67 -6.20 9.09 -4.21
CA HIS A 67 -5.39 10.17 -4.78
C HIS A 67 -4.24 10.57 -3.84
N PRO A 68 -3.05 10.97 -4.34
CA PRO A 68 -1.92 11.46 -3.53
C PRO A 68 -2.24 12.61 -2.58
N VAL A 69 -3.36 13.32 -2.80
CA VAL A 69 -3.80 14.43 -1.97
C VAL A 69 -4.40 13.94 -0.65
N ASP A 70 -4.92 12.71 -0.62
CA ASP A 70 -5.57 12.12 0.56
C ASP A 70 -4.57 11.87 1.69
N GLU A 71 -3.30 11.61 1.34
CA GLU A 71 -2.19 11.39 2.30
C GLU A 71 -1.58 12.72 2.79
N LEU A 72 -1.80 13.82 2.09
CA LEU A 72 -1.32 15.14 2.51
C LEU A 72 -2.22 15.64 3.63
N GLN A 73 -1.79 15.43 4.89
CA GLN A 73 -2.45 16.01 6.06
C GLN A 73 -2.74 17.49 5.79
N TYR A 74 -4.03 17.86 5.82
CA TYR A 74 -4.44 19.26 5.72
C TYR A 74 -3.58 20.09 6.67
N LYS A 75 -2.77 21.00 6.12
CA LYS A 75 -2.08 22.00 6.95
C LYS A 75 -3.17 22.76 7.70
N LYS A 76 -3.23 22.54 9.02
CA LYS A 76 -4.15 23.23 9.95
C LYS A 76 -4.17 24.75 9.80
N SER A 77 -3.14 25.34 9.16
CA SER A 77 -3.07 26.75 8.81
C SER A 77 -4.17 27.27 7.87
N PHE A 78 -4.97 26.40 7.23
CA PHE A 78 -6.14 26.83 6.45
C PHE A 78 -7.41 27.04 7.28
N ILE A 79 -7.46 26.58 8.53
CA ILE A 79 -8.66 26.67 9.38
C ILE A 79 -8.74 28.03 10.13
N GLU A 80 -7.64 28.78 10.23
CA GLU A 80 -7.61 30.05 10.99
C GLU A 80 -7.99 31.31 10.20
N LYS A 81 -8.39 31.20 8.92
CA LYS A 81 -8.87 32.35 8.14
C LYS A 81 -10.39 32.47 8.01
N SER A 82 -11.14 31.61 8.71
CA SER A 82 -12.60 31.50 8.57
C SER A 82 -13.38 31.68 9.87
N LEU A 83 -12.74 32.12 10.96
CA LEU A 83 -13.38 32.39 12.25
C LEU A 83 -13.14 33.83 12.70
#